data_AF-A0A507FR48-F1
#
_entry.id   AF-A0A507FR48-F1
#
_cell.length_a   1.000
_cell.length_b   1.000
_cell.length_c   1.000
_cell.angle_alpha   90.00
_cell.angle_beta   90.00
_cell.angle_gamma   90.00
#
_symmetry.space_group_name_H-M   'P 1'
#
loop_
_entity.id
_entity.type
_entity.pdbx_description
1 polymer ?
#
loop_
_entity_poly.entity_id
_entity_poly.type
_entity_poly.pdbx_seq_one_letter_code
_entity_poly.pdbx_strand_id
1 'polypeptide(L)'
;MQCHIAIFEDALEQLAVLGDISQEVARADTKPLGEEITRILRDQRTLESRFQNLVVDQEKLKSLPNKTKFKENQLAIMDVTNELQHGTHVLAKNLKAHPSVAHNLAKIQNEQSNLQALISRTIRELREQRFDSLASAVEEEKKKKNTLQNTINREKEASELQRSLQKELSNERRLLEEEVNERNQVIQQLKDTIQEINRLTNSEQKYIKKETKAHENSVKQQCQIREQELIEEKNLKSKSIQLEQRAYEQIVDFLTRQRKGLETQIQEWMVKYEEDTEAKSTELETLKQKRTTDLDKFEELVTAYEELEKIVEEDRQTKAREAEEKRVLNERIAACSKIQRWWRGCISLRKATAKPAKKAGKKEKKGGKKKK
;
A
#
# COMPACT_ATOMS: atom_id res chain seq x y z
N MET A 1 -69.47 -96.14 -51.19
CA MET A 1 -68.02 -96.43 -51.22
C MET A 1 -67.49 -96.59 -52.65
N GLN A 2 -68.01 -97.53 -53.46
CA GLN A 2 -67.46 -97.83 -54.81
C GLN A 2 -67.26 -96.60 -55.71
N CYS A 3 -68.17 -95.62 -55.72
CA CYS A 3 -68.00 -94.38 -56.47
C CYS A 3 -66.81 -93.52 -56.00
N HIS A 4 -66.47 -93.52 -54.70
CA HIS A 4 -65.30 -92.81 -54.19
C HIS A 4 -63.98 -93.54 -54.51
N ILE A 5 -64.02 -94.86 -54.55
CA ILE A 5 -62.87 -95.69 -54.98
C ILE A 5 -62.52 -95.34 -56.44
N ALA A 6 -63.51 -95.31 -57.34
CA ALA A 6 -63.31 -94.91 -58.74
C ALA A 6 -62.77 -93.48 -58.89
N ILE A 7 -63.24 -92.52 -58.09
CA ILE A 7 -62.72 -91.13 -58.09
C ILE A 7 -61.26 -91.08 -57.62
N PHE A 8 -60.87 -91.89 -56.64
CA PHE A 8 -59.46 -91.96 -56.21
C PHE A 8 -58.56 -92.71 -57.19
N GLU A 9 -59.10 -93.66 -57.94
CA GLU A 9 -58.39 -94.39 -59.00
C GLU A 9 -58.11 -93.47 -60.20
N ASP A 10 -59.11 -92.73 -60.69
CA ASP A 10 -58.97 -91.65 -61.68
C ASP A 10 -57.96 -90.56 -61.23
N ALA A 11 -58.04 -90.14 -59.97
CA ALA A 11 -57.08 -89.17 -59.41
C ALA A 11 -55.63 -89.68 -59.37
N LEU A 12 -55.40 -91.00 -59.23
CA LEU A 12 -54.06 -91.58 -59.33
C LEU A 12 -53.54 -91.59 -60.77
N GLU A 13 -54.38 -91.93 -61.74
CA GLU A 13 -54.01 -91.92 -63.16
C GLU A 13 -53.64 -90.51 -63.62
N GLN A 14 -54.44 -89.49 -63.24
CA GLN A 14 -54.13 -88.09 -63.51
C GLN A 14 -52.84 -87.61 -62.81
N LEU A 15 -52.58 -88.06 -61.56
CA LEU A 15 -51.33 -87.78 -60.86
C LEU A 15 -50.10 -88.43 -61.50
N ALA A 16 -50.25 -89.60 -62.14
CA ALA A 16 -49.15 -90.24 -62.88
C ALA A 16 -48.76 -89.40 -64.11
N VAL A 17 -49.74 -89.00 -64.92
CA VAL A 17 -49.53 -88.16 -66.12
C VAL A 17 -48.85 -86.82 -65.76
N LEU A 18 -49.23 -86.20 -64.62
CA LEU A 18 -48.59 -84.98 -64.11
C LEU A 18 -47.15 -85.19 -63.62
N GLY A 19 -46.75 -86.43 -63.29
CA GLY A 19 -45.37 -86.79 -62.96
C GLY A 19 -44.47 -86.83 -64.19
N ASP A 20 -44.94 -87.45 -65.28
CA ASP A 20 -44.19 -87.60 -66.53
C ASP A 20 -43.91 -86.24 -67.19
N ILE A 21 -44.93 -85.38 -67.29
CA ILE A 21 -44.82 -84.02 -67.84
C ILE A 21 -43.79 -83.18 -67.04
N SER A 22 -43.80 -83.31 -65.71
CA SER A 22 -42.86 -82.62 -64.82
C SER A 22 -41.39 -83.04 -65.08
N GLN A 23 -41.16 -84.32 -65.40
CA GLN A 23 -39.82 -84.83 -65.73
C GLN A 23 -39.32 -84.36 -67.11
N GLU A 24 -40.22 -84.10 -68.07
CA GLU A 24 -39.85 -83.59 -69.39
C GLU A 24 -39.41 -82.12 -69.33
N VAL A 25 -40.21 -81.25 -68.69
CA VAL A 25 -39.90 -79.81 -68.52
C VAL A 25 -38.54 -79.62 -67.82
N ALA A 26 -38.25 -80.42 -66.80
CA ALA A 26 -36.97 -80.40 -66.06
C ALA A 26 -35.72 -80.58 -66.95
N ARG A 27 -35.85 -81.28 -68.09
CA ARG A 27 -34.75 -81.57 -69.04
C ARG A 27 -34.55 -80.51 -70.11
N ALA A 28 -35.50 -79.57 -70.25
CA ALA A 28 -35.43 -78.49 -71.22
C ALA A 28 -34.70 -77.27 -70.64
N ASP A 29 -35.24 -76.68 -69.56
CA ASP A 29 -34.78 -75.41 -68.99
C ASP A 29 -33.35 -75.44 -68.44
N THR A 30 -32.86 -76.62 -68.07
CA THR A 30 -31.54 -76.81 -67.43
C THR A 30 -30.36 -76.70 -68.40
N LYS A 31 -30.58 -76.80 -69.72
CA LYS A 31 -29.51 -76.79 -70.74
C LYS A 31 -28.93 -75.40 -71.06
N PRO A 32 -29.71 -74.40 -71.52
CA PRO A 32 -29.14 -73.10 -71.95
C PRO A 32 -28.45 -72.35 -70.81
N LEU A 33 -28.90 -72.55 -69.57
CA LEU A 33 -28.31 -71.96 -68.37
C LEU A 33 -26.83 -72.32 -68.17
N GLY A 34 -26.43 -73.55 -68.52
CA GLY A 34 -25.05 -74.01 -68.38
C GLY A 34 -24.09 -73.29 -69.33
N GLU A 35 -24.56 -72.93 -70.52
CA GLU A 35 -23.77 -72.21 -71.53
C GLU A 35 -23.54 -70.75 -71.14
N GLU A 36 -24.57 -70.07 -70.60
CA GLU A 36 -24.46 -68.67 -70.16
C GLU A 36 -23.55 -68.49 -68.94
N ILE A 37 -23.66 -69.36 -67.93
CA ILE A 37 -22.74 -69.36 -66.78
C ILE A 37 -21.30 -69.64 -67.25
N THR A 38 -21.13 -70.55 -68.21
CA THR A 38 -19.81 -70.85 -68.80
C THR A 38 -19.24 -69.67 -69.59
N ARG A 39 -20.08 -68.84 -70.23
CA ARG A 39 -19.65 -67.60 -70.89
C ARG A 39 -19.11 -66.59 -69.86
N ILE A 40 -19.92 -66.26 -68.85
CA ILE A 40 -19.58 -65.29 -67.81
C ILE A 40 -18.27 -65.67 -67.08
N LEU A 41 -18.05 -66.97 -66.81
CA LEU A 41 -16.82 -67.47 -66.19
C LEU A 41 -15.57 -67.32 -67.07
N ARG A 42 -15.69 -67.34 -68.40
CA ARG A 42 -14.56 -67.03 -69.30
C ARG A 42 -14.26 -65.53 -69.29
N ASP A 43 -15.30 -64.72 -69.43
CA ASP A 43 -15.19 -63.26 -69.50
C ASP A 43 -14.50 -62.72 -68.23
N GLN A 44 -14.97 -63.14 -67.04
CA GLN A 44 -14.36 -62.84 -65.75
C GLN A 44 -12.86 -63.19 -65.70
N ARG A 45 -12.48 -64.39 -66.18
CA ARG A 45 -11.09 -64.87 -66.15
C ARG A 45 -10.17 -64.10 -67.10
N THR A 46 -10.69 -63.54 -68.19
CA THR A 46 -9.92 -62.64 -69.06
C THR A 46 -9.69 -61.27 -68.41
N LEU A 47 -10.68 -60.74 -67.69
CA LEU A 47 -10.55 -59.51 -66.90
C LEU A 47 -9.53 -59.67 -65.75
N GLU A 48 -9.53 -60.82 -65.07
CA GLU A 48 -8.55 -61.13 -64.00
C GLU A 48 -7.12 -61.12 -64.54
N SER A 49 -6.88 -61.72 -65.71
CA SER A 49 -5.56 -61.70 -66.37
C SER A 49 -5.16 -60.28 -66.83
N ARG A 50 -6.12 -59.50 -67.36
CA ARG A 50 -5.91 -58.08 -67.71
C ARG A 50 -5.51 -57.24 -66.50
N PHE A 51 -6.19 -57.42 -65.36
CA PHE A 51 -5.88 -56.77 -64.10
C PHE A 51 -4.48 -57.13 -63.59
N GLN A 52 -4.14 -58.43 -63.58
CA GLN A 52 -2.83 -58.91 -63.11
C GLN A 52 -1.67 -58.29 -63.93
N ASN A 53 -1.81 -58.23 -65.25
CA ASN A 53 -0.82 -57.58 -66.12
C ASN A 53 -0.66 -56.08 -65.82
N LEU A 54 -1.78 -55.36 -65.63
CA LEU A 54 -1.76 -53.94 -65.30
C LEU A 54 -1.10 -53.65 -63.93
N VAL A 55 -1.30 -54.50 -62.93
CA VAL A 55 -0.63 -54.38 -61.61
C VAL A 55 0.88 -54.61 -61.74
N VAL A 56 1.30 -55.62 -62.49
CA VAL A 56 2.72 -55.90 -62.76
C VAL A 56 3.39 -54.74 -63.52
N ASP A 57 2.67 -54.06 -64.42
CA ASP A 57 3.17 -52.84 -65.07
C ASP A 57 3.15 -51.61 -64.15
N GLN A 58 2.24 -51.54 -63.17
CA GLN A 58 2.23 -50.46 -62.17
C GLN A 58 3.53 -50.44 -61.35
N GLU A 59 4.03 -51.60 -60.93
CA GLU A 59 5.29 -51.71 -60.18
C GLU A 59 6.48 -51.17 -61.00
N LYS A 60 6.56 -51.53 -62.29
CA LYS A 60 7.59 -51.03 -63.23
C LYS A 60 7.47 -49.52 -63.46
N LEU A 61 6.26 -48.99 -63.53
CA LEU A 61 6.00 -47.56 -63.77
C LEU A 61 6.23 -46.69 -62.52
N LYS A 62 6.14 -47.27 -61.31
CA LYS A 62 6.30 -46.56 -60.02
C LYS A 62 7.69 -45.96 -59.83
N SER A 63 8.74 -46.65 -60.29
CA SER A 63 10.14 -46.22 -60.21
C SER A 63 10.55 -45.21 -61.28
N LEU A 64 9.76 -45.04 -62.35
CA LEU A 64 10.12 -44.19 -63.48
C LEU A 64 9.77 -42.70 -63.24
N PRO A 65 10.52 -41.77 -63.88
CA PRO A 65 10.20 -40.33 -63.83
C PRO A 65 8.88 -39.97 -64.52
N ASN A 66 8.43 -40.77 -65.51
CA ASN A 66 7.24 -40.49 -66.31
C ASN A 66 5.95 -40.72 -65.51
N LYS A 67 5.42 -39.66 -64.90
CA LYS A 67 4.17 -39.70 -64.13
C LYS A 67 2.90 -39.73 -64.98
N THR A 68 2.98 -39.53 -66.30
CA THR A 68 1.82 -39.62 -67.20
C THR A 68 1.39 -41.07 -67.39
N LYS A 69 2.30 -41.95 -67.82
CA LYS A 69 2.02 -43.38 -67.99
C LYS A 69 1.61 -44.09 -66.70
N PHE A 70 2.12 -43.62 -65.56
CA PHE A 70 1.69 -44.11 -64.25
C PHE A 70 0.22 -43.78 -63.94
N LYS A 71 -0.25 -42.57 -64.30
CA LYS A 71 -1.68 -42.18 -64.16
C LYS A 71 -2.59 -42.93 -65.14
N GLU A 72 -2.15 -43.11 -66.38
CA GLU A 72 -2.87 -43.91 -67.39
C GLU A 72 -3.09 -45.36 -66.91
N ASN A 73 -2.05 -45.97 -66.35
CA ASN A 73 -2.11 -47.30 -65.72
C ASN A 73 -3.05 -47.32 -64.49
N GLN A 74 -3.03 -46.30 -63.62
CA GLN A 74 -3.95 -46.21 -62.49
C GLN A 74 -5.42 -46.13 -62.92
N LEU A 75 -5.75 -45.39 -63.98
CA LEU A 75 -7.10 -45.35 -64.55
C LEU A 75 -7.51 -46.72 -65.11
N ALA A 76 -6.66 -47.34 -65.93
CA ALA A 76 -6.95 -48.66 -66.49
C ALA A 76 -7.16 -49.75 -65.40
N ILE A 77 -6.45 -49.67 -64.27
CA ILE A 77 -6.66 -50.55 -63.12
C ILE A 77 -8.03 -50.29 -62.46
N MET A 78 -8.41 -49.03 -62.29
CA MET A 78 -9.72 -48.66 -61.75
C MET A 78 -10.86 -49.17 -62.63
N ASP A 79 -10.76 -48.97 -63.96
CA ASP A 79 -11.78 -49.39 -64.91
C ASP A 79 -11.95 -50.92 -64.92
N VAL A 80 -10.85 -51.69 -64.99
CA VAL A 80 -10.90 -53.15 -64.94
C VAL A 80 -11.38 -53.66 -63.56
N THR A 81 -11.11 -52.92 -62.48
CA THR A 81 -11.68 -53.24 -61.14
C THR A 81 -13.20 -53.09 -61.15
N ASN A 82 -13.73 -52.03 -61.77
CA ASN A 82 -15.17 -51.81 -61.89
C ASN A 82 -15.83 -52.88 -62.79
N GLU A 83 -15.19 -53.24 -63.92
CA GLU A 83 -15.61 -54.35 -64.79
C GLU A 83 -15.65 -55.69 -64.02
N LEU A 84 -14.61 -56.02 -63.25
CA LEU A 84 -14.53 -57.22 -62.42
C LEU A 84 -15.60 -57.28 -61.33
N GLN A 85 -15.88 -56.16 -60.65
CA GLN A 85 -16.94 -56.09 -59.65
C GLN A 85 -18.32 -56.28 -60.28
N HIS A 86 -18.56 -55.68 -61.46
CA HIS A 86 -19.80 -55.87 -62.19
C HIS A 86 -19.99 -57.31 -62.67
N GLY A 87 -18.95 -57.93 -63.26
CA GLY A 87 -18.95 -59.34 -63.66
C GLY A 87 -19.21 -60.30 -62.50
N THR A 88 -18.55 -60.08 -61.36
CA THR A 88 -18.79 -60.83 -60.11
C THR A 88 -20.24 -60.70 -59.63
N HIS A 89 -20.80 -59.50 -59.66
CA HIS A 89 -22.19 -59.25 -59.26
C HIS A 89 -23.20 -59.89 -60.22
N VAL A 90 -22.95 -59.85 -61.54
CA VAL A 90 -23.78 -60.52 -62.55
C VAL A 90 -23.73 -62.04 -62.40
N LEU A 91 -22.54 -62.62 -62.16
CA LEU A 91 -22.38 -64.05 -61.86
C LEU A 91 -23.15 -64.43 -60.60
N ALA A 92 -22.96 -63.69 -59.49
CA ALA A 92 -23.66 -63.93 -58.23
C ALA A 92 -25.18 -63.80 -58.36
N LYS A 93 -25.68 -62.85 -59.16
CA LYS A 93 -27.11 -62.68 -59.43
C LYS A 93 -27.69 -63.90 -60.16
N ASN A 94 -27.03 -64.38 -61.21
CA ASN A 94 -27.47 -65.57 -61.96
C ASN A 94 -27.41 -66.84 -61.07
N LEU A 95 -26.31 -67.04 -60.35
CA LEU A 95 -26.15 -68.15 -59.41
C LEU A 95 -27.12 -68.10 -58.21
N LYS A 96 -27.71 -66.94 -57.90
CA LYS A 96 -28.73 -66.79 -56.85
C LYS A 96 -30.17 -66.92 -57.38
N ALA A 97 -30.42 -66.61 -58.65
CA ALA A 97 -31.75 -66.70 -59.25
C ALA A 97 -32.17 -68.15 -59.57
N HIS A 98 -31.25 -68.97 -60.08
CA HIS A 98 -31.59 -70.28 -60.67
C HIS A 98 -31.44 -71.56 -59.81
N PRO A 99 -30.90 -71.59 -58.56
CA PRO A 99 -30.95 -72.79 -57.72
C PRO A 99 -32.38 -73.27 -57.41
N SER A 100 -33.36 -72.36 -57.49
CA SER A 100 -34.75 -72.64 -57.14
C SER A 100 -35.44 -73.66 -58.07
N VAL A 101 -35.06 -73.77 -59.34
CA VAL A 101 -35.82 -74.56 -60.32
C VAL A 101 -35.70 -76.06 -60.02
N ALA A 102 -34.47 -76.57 -59.91
CA ALA A 102 -34.22 -77.97 -59.55
C ALA A 102 -34.76 -78.34 -58.16
N HIS A 103 -34.65 -77.41 -57.18
CA HIS A 103 -35.20 -77.63 -55.83
C HIS A 103 -36.73 -77.71 -55.84
N ASN A 104 -37.42 -76.81 -56.55
CA ASN A 104 -38.87 -76.82 -56.67
C ASN A 104 -39.38 -78.07 -57.39
N LEU A 105 -38.70 -78.50 -58.46
CA LEU A 105 -39.04 -79.74 -59.18
C LEU A 105 -38.87 -80.98 -58.31
N ALA A 106 -37.75 -81.10 -57.57
CA ALA A 106 -37.54 -82.21 -56.63
C ALA A 106 -38.59 -82.20 -55.49
N LYS A 107 -38.99 -81.02 -55.02
CA LYS A 107 -40.08 -80.86 -54.05
C LYS A 107 -41.42 -81.33 -54.63
N ILE A 108 -41.78 -80.90 -55.83
CA ILE A 108 -43.02 -81.30 -56.53
C ILE A 108 -43.06 -82.82 -56.71
N GLN A 109 -41.98 -83.45 -57.17
CA GLN A 109 -41.89 -84.90 -57.34
C GLN A 109 -42.08 -85.65 -56.00
N ASN A 110 -41.49 -85.14 -54.91
CA ASN A 110 -41.68 -85.70 -53.57
C ASN A 110 -43.13 -85.51 -53.08
N GLU A 111 -43.75 -84.36 -53.27
CA GLU A 111 -45.15 -84.10 -52.90
C GLU A 111 -46.13 -84.97 -53.72
N GLN A 112 -45.90 -85.13 -55.03
CA GLN A 112 -46.64 -86.04 -55.91
C GLN A 112 -46.54 -87.49 -55.43
N SER A 113 -45.34 -88.00 -55.15
CA SER A 113 -45.11 -89.37 -54.67
C SER A 113 -45.79 -89.64 -53.33
N ASN A 114 -45.68 -88.71 -52.37
CA ASN A 114 -46.37 -88.82 -51.08
C ASN A 114 -47.90 -88.80 -51.22
N LEU A 115 -48.44 -87.99 -52.13
CA LEU A 115 -49.88 -87.94 -52.42
C LEU A 115 -50.38 -89.23 -53.11
N GLN A 116 -49.63 -89.76 -54.09
CA GLN A 116 -49.93 -91.05 -54.73
C GLN A 116 -49.92 -92.19 -53.70
N ALA A 117 -48.95 -92.22 -52.79
CA ALA A 117 -48.88 -93.20 -51.71
C ALA A 117 -50.07 -93.08 -50.73
N LEU A 118 -50.47 -91.86 -50.37
CA LEU A 118 -51.63 -91.60 -49.51
C LEU A 118 -52.95 -92.04 -50.16
N ILE A 119 -53.17 -91.71 -51.43
CA ILE A 119 -54.39 -92.08 -52.16
C ILE A 119 -54.43 -93.60 -52.38
N SER A 120 -53.33 -94.24 -52.80
CA SER A 120 -53.23 -95.70 -52.95
C SER A 120 -53.55 -96.44 -51.65
N ARG A 121 -53.06 -95.91 -50.52
CA ARG A 121 -53.37 -96.42 -49.18
C ARG A 121 -54.84 -96.20 -48.80
N THR A 122 -55.40 -95.05 -49.15
CA THR A 122 -56.82 -94.72 -48.93
C THR A 122 -57.75 -95.62 -49.73
N ILE A 123 -57.44 -95.95 -50.99
CA ILE A 123 -58.21 -96.90 -51.81
C ILE A 123 -58.26 -98.28 -51.13
N ARG A 124 -57.13 -98.77 -50.61
CA ARG A 124 -57.09 -100.04 -49.87
C ARG A 124 -57.94 -99.97 -48.59
N GLU A 125 -57.77 -98.92 -47.79
CA GLU A 125 -58.54 -98.73 -46.55
C GLU A 125 -60.05 -98.61 -46.84
N LEU A 126 -60.47 -97.94 -47.93
CA LEU A 126 -61.87 -97.84 -48.34
C LEU A 126 -62.47 -99.17 -48.81
N ARG A 127 -61.66 -100.07 -49.37
CA ARG A 127 -62.06 -101.47 -49.66
C ARG A 127 -62.24 -102.28 -48.37
N GLU A 128 -61.57 -101.90 -47.28
CA GLU A 128 -61.77 -102.40 -45.90
C GLU A 128 -62.83 -101.60 -45.10
N GLN A 129 -63.57 -100.67 -45.73
CA GLN A 129 -64.54 -99.75 -45.11
C GLN A 129 -63.96 -98.74 -44.09
N ARG A 130 -62.66 -98.45 -44.13
CA ARG A 130 -61.95 -97.47 -43.27
C ARG A 130 -61.30 -96.35 -44.09
N PHE A 131 -60.79 -95.32 -43.41
CA PHE A 131 -60.06 -94.21 -44.03
C PHE A 131 -59.11 -93.51 -43.04
N ASP A 132 -58.64 -94.26 -42.04
CA ASP A 132 -57.91 -93.76 -40.87
C ASP A 132 -56.65 -92.98 -41.26
N SER A 133 -55.94 -93.42 -42.31
CA SER A 133 -54.72 -92.75 -42.77
C SER A 133 -55.00 -91.40 -43.44
N LEU A 134 -56.11 -91.27 -44.18
CA LEU A 134 -56.52 -89.98 -44.76
C LEU A 134 -56.94 -89.00 -43.68
N ALA A 135 -57.74 -89.45 -42.70
CA ALA A 135 -58.15 -88.62 -41.56
C ALA A 135 -56.94 -88.13 -40.74
N SER A 136 -55.99 -89.02 -40.46
CA SER A 136 -54.74 -88.68 -39.77
C SER A 136 -53.91 -87.67 -40.55
N ALA A 137 -53.70 -87.89 -41.86
CA ALA A 137 -52.90 -86.99 -42.71
C ALA A 137 -53.53 -85.60 -42.82
N VAL A 138 -54.85 -85.50 -43.00
CA VAL A 138 -55.56 -84.21 -43.09
C VAL A 138 -55.47 -83.43 -41.77
N GLU A 139 -55.59 -84.08 -40.62
CA GLU A 139 -55.44 -83.42 -39.32
C GLU A 139 -53.98 -83.06 -39.01
N GLU A 140 -52.99 -83.82 -39.50
CA GLU A 140 -51.57 -83.47 -39.43
C GLU A 140 -51.23 -82.24 -40.30
N GLU A 141 -51.69 -82.19 -41.55
CA GLU A 141 -51.48 -81.03 -42.43
C GLU A 141 -52.22 -79.78 -41.92
N LYS A 142 -53.40 -79.94 -41.34
CA LYS A 142 -54.12 -78.86 -40.64
C LYS A 142 -53.34 -78.35 -39.43
N LYS A 143 -52.70 -79.23 -38.66
CA LYS A 143 -51.79 -78.84 -37.56
C LYS A 143 -50.55 -78.10 -38.08
N LYS A 144 -49.88 -78.62 -39.13
CA LYS A 144 -48.74 -77.97 -39.80
C LYS A 144 -49.09 -76.58 -40.33
N LYS A 145 -50.25 -76.43 -40.97
CA LYS A 145 -50.76 -75.14 -41.46
C LYS A 145 -51.00 -74.15 -40.30
N ASN A 146 -51.59 -74.62 -39.20
CA ASN A 146 -51.84 -73.78 -38.03
C ASN A 146 -50.54 -73.36 -37.31
N THR A 147 -49.57 -74.27 -37.15
CA THR A 147 -48.26 -73.89 -36.55
C THR A 147 -47.50 -72.94 -37.46
N LEU A 148 -47.48 -73.16 -38.78
CA LEU A 148 -46.88 -72.24 -39.75
C LEU A 148 -47.54 -70.85 -39.69
N GLN A 149 -48.87 -70.76 -39.66
CA GLN A 149 -49.57 -69.48 -39.55
C GLN A 149 -49.26 -68.76 -38.24
N ASN A 150 -49.19 -69.47 -37.12
CA ASN A 150 -48.83 -68.90 -35.82
C ASN A 150 -47.38 -68.38 -35.81
N THR A 151 -46.45 -69.08 -36.46
CA THR A 151 -45.06 -68.60 -36.64
C THR A 151 -45.02 -67.35 -37.54
N ILE A 152 -45.76 -67.34 -38.66
CA ILE A 152 -45.85 -66.16 -39.55
C ILE A 152 -46.42 -64.94 -38.83
N ASN A 153 -47.41 -65.11 -37.95
CA ASN A 153 -47.98 -64.00 -37.19
C ASN A 153 -46.96 -63.44 -36.17
N ARG A 154 -46.30 -64.31 -35.40
CA ARG A 154 -45.25 -63.91 -34.46
C ARG A 154 -44.06 -63.22 -35.15
N GLU A 155 -43.66 -63.69 -36.32
CA GLU A 155 -42.59 -63.08 -37.11
C GLU A 155 -42.95 -61.67 -37.58
N LYS A 156 -44.23 -61.42 -37.91
CA LYS A 156 -44.74 -60.07 -38.22
C LYS A 156 -44.75 -59.18 -36.98
N GLU A 157 -45.31 -59.66 -35.87
CA GLU A 157 -45.35 -58.94 -34.58
C GLU A 157 -43.93 -58.55 -34.13
N ALA A 158 -42.97 -59.48 -34.22
CA ALA A 158 -41.56 -59.24 -33.93
C ALA A 158 -40.91 -58.25 -34.93
N SER A 159 -41.21 -58.36 -36.22
CA SER A 159 -40.73 -57.42 -37.25
C SER A 159 -41.27 -56.00 -37.07
N GLU A 160 -42.52 -55.85 -36.62
CA GLU A 160 -43.16 -54.56 -36.37
C GLU A 160 -42.58 -53.92 -35.09
N LEU A 161 -42.40 -54.69 -34.02
CA LEU A 161 -41.71 -54.26 -32.81
C LEU A 161 -40.24 -53.89 -33.07
N GLN A 162 -39.53 -54.67 -33.90
CA GLN A 162 -38.15 -54.34 -34.30
C GLN A 162 -38.09 -52.98 -35.02
N ARG A 163 -39.08 -52.68 -35.88
CA ARG A 163 -39.16 -51.39 -36.60
C ARG A 163 -39.51 -50.23 -35.67
N SER A 164 -40.38 -50.41 -34.67
CA SER A 164 -40.68 -49.34 -33.70
C SER A 164 -39.46 -49.05 -32.84
N LEU A 165 -38.81 -50.08 -32.29
CA LEU A 165 -37.58 -49.94 -31.49
C LEU A 165 -36.43 -49.32 -32.28
N GLN A 166 -36.25 -49.66 -33.57
CA GLN A 166 -35.27 -49.01 -34.44
C GLN A 166 -35.58 -47.51 -34.66
N LYS A 167 -36.86 -47.15 -34.78
CA LYS A 167 -37.29 -45.75 -34.93
C LYS A 167 -37.10 -44.96 -33.63
N GLU A 168 -37.42 -45.57 -32.49
CA GLU A 168 -37.22 -45.00 -31.15
C GLU A 168 -35.73 -44.75 -30.87
N LEU A 169 -34.88 -45.77 -31.09
CA LEU A 169 -33.42 -45.66 -30.97
C LEU A 169 -32.83 -44.57 -31.89
N SER A 170 -33.36 -44.42 -33.11
CA SER A 170 -32.94 -43.38 -34.05
C SER A 170 -33.34 -41.97 -33.56
N ASN A 171 -34.57 -41.83 -33.06
CA ASN A 171 -35.06 -40.58 -32.49
C ASN A 171 -34.28 -40.16 -31.23
N GLU A 172 -34.01 -41.10 -30.33
CA GLU A 172 -33.27 -40.86 -29.08
C GLU A 172 -31.81 -40.46 -29.36
N ARG A 173 -31.15 -41.13 -30.33
CA ARG A 173 -29.82 -40.71 -30.80
C ARG A 173 -29.80 -39.28 -31.33
N ARG A 174 -30.78 -38.89 -32.14
CA ARG A 174 -30.90 -37.51 -32.66
C ARG A 174 -31.12 -36.50 -31.53
N LEU A 175 -31.98 -36.81 -30.55
CA LEU A 175 -32.23 -35.93 -29.39
C LEU A 175 -30.98 -35.76 -28.52
N LEU A 176 -30.21 -36.83 -28.30
CA LEU A 176 -28.94 -36.77 -27.57
C LEU A 176 -27.87 -35.96 -28.35
N GLU A 177 -27.83 -36.08 -29.67
CA GLU A 177 -26.93 -35.27 -30.52
C GLU A 177 -27.33 -33.78 -30.51
N GLU A 178 -28.62 -33.47 -30.54
CA GLU A 178 -29.15 -32.12 -30.39
C GLU A 178 -28.80 -31.52 -29.01
N GLU A 179 -29.03 -32.26 -27.91
CA GLU A 179 -28.68 -31.80 -26.56
C GLU A 179 -27.17 -31.61 -26.38
N VAL A 180 -26.33 -32.51 -26.93
CA VAL A 180 -24.87 -32.36 -26.92
C VAL A 180 -24.44 -31.10 -27.69
N ASN A 181 -25.09 -30.78 -28.81
CA ASN A 181 -24.81 -29.58 -29.58
C ASN A 181 -25.24 -28.30 -28.83
N GLU A 182 -26.41 -28.28 -28.19
CA GLU A 182 -26.85 -27.17 -27.33
C GLU A 182 -25.89 -26.93 -26.15
N ARG A 183 -25.53 -28.01 -25.42
CA ARG A 183 -24.57 -27.96 -24.32
C ARG A 183 -23.19 -27.45 -24.79
N ASN A 184 -22.74 -27.84 -25.98
CA ASN A 184 -21.49 -27.34 -26.58
C ASN A 184 -21.57 -25.84 -26.94
N GLN A 185 -22.71 -25.34 -27.42
CA GLN A 185 -22.90 -23.90 -27.66
C GLN A 185 -22.84 -23.09 -26.35
N VAL A 186 -23.50 -23.56 -25.29
CA VAL A 186 -23.43 -22.94 -23.96
C VAL A 186 -22.00 -22.94 -23.42
N ILE A 187 -21.27 -24.06 -23.55
CA ILE A 187 -19.85 -24.15 -23.18
C ILE A 187 -19.00 -23.14 -23.97
N GLN A 188 -19.30 -22.88 -25.25
CA GLN A 188 -18.59 -21.90 -26.04
C GLN A 188 -18.89 -20.46 -25.60
N GLN A 189 -20.17 -20.11 -25.39
CA GLN A 189 -20.57 -18.80 -24.86
C GLN A 189 -19.93 -18.51 -23.49
N LEU A 190 -19.82 -19.51 -22.61
CA LEU A 190 -19.15 -19.40 -21.32
C LEU A 190 -17.62 -19.21 -21.47
N LYS A 191 -16.97 -19.86 -22.45
CA LYS A 191 -15.55 -19.60 -22.75
C LYS A 191 -15.32 -18.19 -23.26
N ASP A 192 -16.20 -17.68 -24.12
CA ASP A 192 -16.04 -16.37 -24.75
C ASP A 192 -16.30 -15.22 -23.75
N THR A 193 -17.32 -15.35 -22.89
CA THR A 193 -17.54 -14.40 -21.78
C THR A 193 -16.41 -14.44 -20.75
N ILE A 194 -15.86 -15.63 -20.41
CA ILE A 194 -14.65 -15.73 -19.58
C ILE A 194 -13.45 -15.03 -20.24
N GLN A 195 -13.27 -15.16 -21.55
CA GLN A 195 -12.21 -14.43 -22.27
C GLN A 195 -12.44 -12.92 -22.28
N GLU A 196 -13.67 -12.46 -22.47
CA GLU A 196 -14.01 -11.04 -22.44
C GLU A 196 -13.75 -10.42 -21.07
N ILE A 197 -14.26 -11.01 -20.00
CA ILE A 197 -14.01 -10.58 -18.60
C ILE A 197 -12.50 -10.55 -18.33
N ASN A 198 -11.74 -11.59 -18.72
CA ASN A 198 -10.30 -11.60 -18.55
C ASN A 198 -9.60 -10.48 -19.34
N ARG A 199 -10.04 -10.14 -20.56
CA ARG A 199 -9.47 -9.04 -21.36
C ARG A 199 -9.77 -7.69 -20.72
N LEU A 200 -11.01 -7.46 -20.31
CA LEU A 200 -11.46 -6.24 -19.62
C LEU A 200 -10.69 -6.03 -18.32
N THR A 201 -10.74 -7.00 -17.39
CA THR A 201 -10.04 -6.91 -16.10
C THR A 201 -8.51 -6.74 -16.26
N ASN A 202 -7.87 -7.39 -17.23
CA ASN A 202 -6.45 -7.16 -17.50
C ASN A 202 -6.16 -5.75 -18.07
N SER A 203 -7.11 -5.11 -18.74
CA SER A 203 -7.00 -3.73 -19.22
C SER A 203 -7.21 -2.72 -18.08
N GLU A 204 -8.24 -2.94 -17.25
CA GLU A 204 -8.55 -2.14 -16.06
C GLU A 204 -7.41 -2.19 -15.05
N GLN A 205 -6.87 -3.37 -14.74
CA GLN A 205 -5.71 -3.50 -13.85
C GLN A 205 -4.48 -2.74 -14.38
N LYS A 206 -4.27 -2.67 -15.71
CA LYS A 206 -3.17 -1.90 -16.30
C LYS A 206 -3.45 -0.39 -16.24
N TYR A 207 -4.69 0.03 -16.44
CA TYR A 207 -5.12 1.41 -16.28
C TYR A 207 -4.93 1.88 -14.83
N ILE A 208 -5.54 1.17 -13.86
CA ILE A 208 -5.47 1.49 -12.43
C ILE A 208 -4.01 1.52 -11.95
N LYS A 209 -3.18 0.52 -12.28
CA LYS A 209 -1.74 0.51 -11.90
C LYS A 209 -0.94 1.66 -12.50
N LYS A 210 -1.38 2.26 -13.62
CA LYS A 210 -0.77 3.44 -14.22
C LYS A 210 -1.28 4.73 -13.55
N GLU A 211 -2.56 4.78 -13.24
CA GLU A 211 -3.24 5.89 -12.56
C GLU A 211 -2.76 6.05 -11.12
N THR A 212 -2.75 4.99 -10.30
CA THR A 212 -2.23 5.04 -8.93
C THR A 212 -0.76 5.46 -8.92
N LYS A 213 0.08 4.88 -9.79
CA LYS A 213 1.49 5.26 -9.89
C LYS A 213 1.70 6.71 -10.34
N ALA A 214 0.83 7.25 -11.21
CA ALA A 214 0.87 8.67 -11.58
C ALA A 214 0.44 9.57 -10.41
N HIS A 215 -0.59 9.19 -9.67
CA HIS A 215 -1.05 9.89 -8.47
C HIS A 215 -0.01 9.86 -7.35
N GLU A 216 0.54 8.69 -7.02
CA GLU A 216 1.66 8.48 -6.08
C GLU A 216 2.86 9.38 -6.40
N ASN A 217 3.28 9.42 -7.67
CA ASN A 217 4.38 10.29 -8.11
C ASN A 217 4.04 11.79 -7.95
N SER A 218 2.81 12.19 -8.30
CA SER A 218 2.35 13.58 -8.18
C SER A 218 2.29 14.04 -6.73
N VAL A 219 1.66 13.24 -5.86
CA VAL A 219 1.61 13.48 -4.40
C VAL A 219 3.01 13.50 -3.80
N LYS A 220 3.87 12.55 -4.18
CA LYS A 220 5.28 12.53 -3.72
C LYS A 220 6.03 13.80 -4.13
N GLN A 221 5.89 14.26 -5.37
CA GLN A 221 6.52 15.49 -5.83
C GLN A 221 5.99 16.72 -5.08
N GLN A 222 4.67 16.80 -4.83
CA GLN A 222 4.07 17.87 -4.05
C GLN A 222 4.56 17.87 -2.60
N CYS A 223 4.66 16.69 -1.96
CA CYS A 223 5.24 16.55 -0.63
C CYS A 223 6.72 16.93 -0.59
N GLN A 224 7.52 16.56 -1.60
CA GLN A 224 8.94 16.93 -1.68
C GLN A 224 9.15 18.44 -1.85
N ILE A 225 8.32 19.12 -2.64
CA ILE A 225 8.35 20.59 -2.74
C ILE A 225 7.98 21.21 -1.39
N ARG A 226 6.91 20.73 -0.74
CA ARG A 226 6.48 21.23 0.58
C ARG A 226 7.51 21.00 1.69
N GLU A 227 8.24 19.88 1.63
CA GLU A 227 9.35 19.56 2.52
C GLU A 227 10.54 20.50 2.29
N GLN A 228 10.87 20.81 1.03
CA GLN A 228 11.92 21.76 0.67
C GLN A 228 11.58 23.18 1.14
N GLU A 229 10.35 23.66 0.91
CA GLU A 229 9.85 24.96 1.42
C GLU A 229 10.04 25.07 2.94
N LEU A 230 9.63 24.05 3.71
CA LEU A 230 9.75 24.02 5.17
C LEU A 230 11.21 23.91 5.66
N ILE A 231 12.08 23.23 4.91
CA ILE A 231 13.53 23.19 5.17
C ILE A 231 14.15 24.56 4.93
N GLU A 232 13.78 25.27 3.88
CA GLU A 232 14.25 26.64 3.61
C GLU A 232 13.77 27.63 4.65
N GLU A 233 12.48 27.60 5.03
CA GLU A 233 11.94 28.42 6.12
C GLU A 233 12.67 28.16 7.46
N LYS A 234 12.85 26.89 7.82
CA LYS A 234 13.62 26.48 9.00
C LYS A 234 15.06 27.01 8.96
N ASN A 235 15.72 26.94 7.81
CA ASN A 235 17.09 27.44 7.62
C ASN A 235 17.16 28.97 7.71
N LEU A 236 16.17 29.69 7.17
CA LEU A 236 16.06 31.15 7.32
C LEU A 236 15.82 31.54 8.79
N LYS A 237 14.90 30.87 9.49
CA LYS A 237 14.62 31.19 10.90
C LYS A 237 15.78 30.81 11.82
N SER A 238 16.51 29.73 11.52
CA SER A 238 17.76 29.37 12.21
C SER A 238 18.84 30.46 12.05
N LYS A 239 19.02 31.01 10.84
CA LYS A 239 19.92 32.15 10.60
C LYS A 239 19.48 33.40 11.35
N SER A 240 18.18 33.70 11.40
CA SER A 240 17.62 34.80 12.21
C SER A 240 18.02 34.66 13.68
N ILE A 241 17.78 33.48 14.26
CA ILE A 241 18.11 33.19 15.67
C ILE A 241 19.61 33.32 15.93
N GLN A 242 20.48 32.86 15.03
CA GLN A 242 21.94 33.01 15.16
C GLN A 242 22.39 34.49 15.11
N LEU A 243 21.74 35.32 14.29
CA LEU A 243 22.01 36.76 14.23
C LEU A 243 21.49 37.48 15.49
N GLU A 244 20.29 37.12 15.96
CA GLU A 244 19.70 37.63 17.20
C GLU A 244 20.57 37.27 18.42
N GLN A 245 21.05 36.02 18.52
CA GLN A 245 21.99 35.56 19.55
C GLN A 245 23.30 36.35 19.51
N ARG A 246 23.93 36.48 18.33
CA ARG A 246 25.18 37.24 18.18
C ARG A 246 25.03 38.72 18.51
N ALA A 247 23.89 39.33 18.17
CA ALA A 247 23.59 40.71 18.54
C ALA A 247 23.40 40.85 20.05
N TYR A 248 22.67 39.93 20.68
CA TYR A 248 22.50 39.87 22.14
C TYR A 248 23.85 39.72 22.86
N GLU A 249 24.71 38.79 22.42
CA GLU A 249 26.07 38.61 22.94
C GLU A 249 26.86 39.92 22.89
N GLN A 250 26.88 40.60 21.73
CA GLN A 250 27.60 41.88 21.56
C GLN A 250 27.04 43.01 22.44
N ILE A 251 25.72 43.06 22.64
CA ILE A 251 25.08 44.04 23.53
C ILE A 251 25.42 43.75 25.00
N VAL A 252 25.37 42.49 25.42
CA VAL A 252 25.75 42.07 26.79
C VAL A 252 27.23 42.35 27.05
N ASP A 253 28.11 42.08 26.09
CA ASP A 253 29.54 42.37 26.18
C ASP A 253 29.80 43.87 26.31
N PHE A 254 29.15 44.70 25.49
CA PHE A 254 29.25 46.15 25.56
C PHE A 254 28.76 46.70 26.91
N LEU A 255 27.57 46.28 27.35
CA LEU A 255 26.99 46.72 28.63
C LEU A 255 27.84 46.26 29.82
N THR A 256 28.41 45.05 29.78
CA THR A 256 29.30 44.55 30.84
C THR A 256 30.61 45.33 30.90
N ARG A 257 31.19 45.69 29.75
CA ARG A 257 32.39 46.55 29.66
C ARG A 257 32.10 47.97 30.18
N GLN A 258 30.97 48.57 29.80
CA GLN A 258 30.53 49.88 30.31
C GLN A 258 30.30 49.86 31.82
N ARG A 259 29.57 48.85 32.33
CA ARG A 259 29.31 48.69 33.76
C ARG A 259 30.61 48.53 34.55
N LYS A 260 31.55 47.72 34.07
CA LYS A 260 32.88 47.56 34.68
C LYS A 260 33.70 48.86 34.67
N GLY A 261 33.59 49.65 33.60
CA GLY A 261 34.22 50.98 33.53
C GLY A 261 33.67 51.94 34.60
N LEU A 262 32.35 51.99 34.74
CA LEU A 262 31.67 52.78 35.78
C LEU A 262 31.95 52.26 37.19
N GLU A 263 31.94 50.94 37.41
CA GLU A 263 32.35 50.30 38.67
C GLU A 263 33.78 50.74 39.05
N THR A 264 34.71 50.76 38.09
CA THR A 264 36.10 51.17 38.31
C THR A 264 36.20 52.65 38.65
N GLN A 265 35.51 53.53 37.90
CA GLN A 265 35.45 54.96 38.20
C GLN A 265 34.84 55.25 39.58
N ILE A 266 33.81 54.49 39.99
CA ILE A 266 33.23 54.62 41.33
C ILE A 266 34.27 54.25 42.40
N GLN A 267 35.06 53.19 42.21
CA GLN A 267 36.14 52.84 43.13
C GLN A 267 37.25 53.92 43.17
N GLU A 268 37.66 54.45 42.01
CA GLU A 268 38.64 55.55 41.92
C GLU A 268 38.16 56.81 42.67
N TRP A 269 36.88 57.19 42.51
CA TRP A 269 36.29 58.32 43.23
C TRP A 269 36.04 58.05 44.71
N MET A 270 35.75 56.80 45.12
CA MET A 270 35.64 56.42 46.53
C MET A 270 37.00 56.53 47.23
N VAL A 271 38.05 55.91 46.69
CA VAL A 271 39.41 55.97 47.25
C VAL A 271 39.87 57.42 47.33
N LYS A 272 39.69 58.21 46.28
CA LYS A 272 40.04 59.64 46.31
C LYS A 272 39.23 60.42 47.36
N TYR A 273 37.94 60.15 47.51
CA TYR A 273 37.11 60.82 48.52
C TYR A 273 37.55 60.45 49.95
N GLU A 274 37.96 59.21 50.17
CA GLU A 274 38.54 58.74 51.43
C GLU A 274 39.89 59.46 51.69
N GLU A 275 40.81 59.48 50.71
CA GLU A 275 42.08 60.22 50.79
C GLU A 275 41.91 61.72 51.05
N ASP A 276 41.04 62.41 50.30
CA ASP A 276 40.74 63.84 50.47
C ASP A 276 40.09 64.09 51.85
N THR A 277 39.26 63.17 52.37
CA THR A 277 38.63 63.27 53.70
C THR A 277 39.62 63.01 54.84
N GLU A 278 40.54 62.05 54.69
CA GLU A 278 41.64 61.84 55.63
C GLU A 278 42.61 63.03 55.65
N ALA A 279 42.94 63.58 54.48
CA ALA A 279 43.74 64.80 54.37
C ALA A 279 43.07 66.02 55.04
N LYS A 280 41.74 66.17 54.90
CA LYS A 280 41.01 67.27 55.57
C LYS A 280 40.75 67.04 57.05
N SER A 281 40.52 65.81 57.50
CA SER A 281 40.40 65.51 58.94
C SER A 281 41.73 65.69 59.67
N THR A 282 42.86 65.27 59.07
CA THR A 282 44.20 65.52 59.62
C THR A 282 44.58 67.00 59.57
N GLU A 283 44.28 67.74 58.50
CA GLU A 283 44.47 69.20 58.46
C GLU A 283 43.68 69.89 59.59
N LEU A 284 42.39 69.57 59.73
CA LEU A 284 41.53 70.08 60.81
C LEU A 284 42.09 69.74 62.19
N GLU A 285 42.62 68.54 62.40
CA GLU A 285 43.19 68.15 63.69
C GLU A 285 44.49 68.92 64.00
N THR A 286 45.37 69.12 63.01
CA THR A 286 46.56 69.99 63.22
C THR A 286 46.17 71.45 63.47
N LEU A 287 45.06 71.93 62.90
CA LEU A 287 44.53 73.28 63.15
C LEU A 287 43.90 73.39 64.55
N LYS A 288 43.20 72.35 65.04
CA LYS A 288 42.75 72.28 66.43
C LYS A 288 43.94 72.29 67.39
N GLN A 289 44.96 71.46 67.15
CA GLN A 289 46.17 71.37 67.98
C GLN A 289 46.93 72.71 68.02
N LYS A 290 47.08 73.39 66.87
CA LYS A 290 47.62 74.76 66.83
C LYS A 290 46.77 75.71 67.68
N ARG A 291 45.45 75.73 67.46
CA ARG A 291 44.50 76.56 68.23
C ARG A 291 44.55 76.29 69.73
N THR A 292 44.71 75.05 70.19
CA THR A 292 44.89 74.79 71.63
C THR A 292 46.23 75.34 72.08
N THR A 293 47.35 75.02 71.43
CA THR A 293 48.67 75.55 71.85
C THR A 293 48.78 77.09 71.82
N ASP A 294 48.05 77.76 70.94
CA ASP A 294 48.00 79.23 70.88
C ASP A 294 47.03 79.84 71.90
N LEU A 295 46.01 79.09 72.33
CA LEU A 295 45.14 79.44 73.45
C LEU A 295 45.84 79.21 74.80
N ASP A 296 46.57 78.10 74.96
CA ASP A 296 47.41 77.81 76.12
C ASP A 296 48.42 78.95 76.35
N LYS A 297 49.16 79.35 75.30
CA LYS A 297 50.05 80.53 75.32
C LYS A 297 49.32 81.85 75.62
N PHE A 298 48.07 81.99 75.20
CA PHE A 298 47.29 83.19 75.48
C PHE A 298 46.87 83.24 76.96
N GLU A 299 46.54 82.10 77.57
CA GLU A 299 46.27 81.99 79.02
C GLU A 299 47.56 82.20 79.84
N GLU A 300 48.71 81.69 79.39
CA GLU A 300 50.04 82.02 79.95
C GLU A 300 50.34 83.54 79.87
N LEU A 301 50.01 84.19 78.75
CA LEU A 301 50.19 85.64 78.59
C LEU A 301 49.20 86.44 79.45
N VAL A 302 47.94 86.04 79.53
CA VAL A 302 46.93 86.71 80.37
C VAL A 302 47.32 86.63 81.85
N THR A 303 47.73 85.45 82.33
CA THR A 303 48.20 85.31 83.72
C THR A 303 49.44 86.16 84.01
N ALA A 304 50.42 86.20 83.08
CA ALA A 304 51.56 87.12 83.20
C ALA A 304 51.16 88.61 83.17
N TYR A 305 50.15 89.00 82.39
CA TYR A 305 49.62 90.37 82.40
C TYR A 305 48.88 90.69 83.71
N GLU A 306 48.11 89.76 84.28
CA GLU A 306 47.47 89.95 85.59
C GLU A 306 48.50 90.07 86.72
N GLU A 307 49.60 89.33 86.67
CA GLU A 307 50.72 89.47 87.62
C GLU A 307 51.37 90.85 87.51
N LEU A 308 51.62 91.33 86.28
CA LEU A 308 52.14 92.67 86.04
C LEU A 308 51.17 93.78 86.47
N GLU A 309 49.85 93.61 86.25
CA GLU A 309 48.84 94.59 86.67
C GLU A 309 48.71 94.63 88.21
N LYS A 310 48.80 93.50 88.90
CA LYS A 310 48.90 93.45 90.37
C LYS A 310 50.12 94.24 90.86
N ILE A 311 51.30 94.04 90.26
CA ILE A 311 52.53 94.78 90.61
C ILE A 311 52.36 96.30 90.38
N VAL A 312 51.70 96.72 89.29
CA VAL A 312 51.44 98.13 88.98
C VAL A 312 50.44 98.76 89.95
N GLU A 313 49.35 98.06 90.30
CA GLU A 313 48.37 98.57 91.26
C GLU A 313 48.91 98.57 92.70
N GLU A 314 49.81 97.65 93.07
CA GLU A 314 50.57 97.70 94.33
C GLU A 314 51.49 98.94 94.40
N ASP A 315 52.25 99.22 93.34
CA ASP A 315 53.08 100.44 93.22
C ASP A 315 52.23 101.73 93.21
N ARG A 316 51.04 101.70 92.62
CA ARG A 316 50.06 102.79 92.71
C ARG A 316 49.57 103.00 94.14
N GLN A 317 49.27 101.91 94.86
CA GLN A 317 48.78 101.97 96.24
C GLN A 317 49.85 102.34 97.27
N THR A 318 51.14 102.04 97.03
CA THR A 318 52.23 102.58 97.86
C THR A 318 52.39 104.09 97.62
N LYS A 319 52.41 104.55 96.37
CA LYS A 319 52.46 105.98 96.01
C LYS A 319 51.26 106.77 96.53
N ALA A 320 50.06 106.19 96.52
CA ALA A 320 48.86 106.81 97.10
C ALA A 320 48.97 106.98 98.62
N ARG A 321 49.47 105.97 99.35
CA ARG A 321 49.72 106.06 100.80
C ARG A 321 50.76 107.13 101.13
N GLU A 322 51.88 107.15 100.41
CA GLU A 322 52.90 108.21 100.54
C GLU A 322 52.35 109.62 100.31
N ALA A 323 51.41 109.79 99.38
CA ALA A 323 50.81 111.10 99.08
C ALA A 323 49.90 111.59 100.21
N GLU A 324 49.11 110.71 100.82
CA GLU A 324 48.20 111.07 101.91
C GLU A 324 48.94 111.36 103.23
N GLU A 325 50.01 110.62 103.54
CA GLU A 325 50.89 110.96 104.68
C GLU A 325 51.48 112.37 104.56
N LYS A 326 51.90 112.74 103.34
CA LYS A 326 52.40 114.10 103.02
C LYS A 326 51.31 115.17 103.13
N ARG A 327 50.03 114.84 102.86
CA ARG A 327 48.89 115.75 103.11
C ARG A 327 48.65 115.98 104.60
N VAL A 328 48.52 114.91 105.39
CA VAL A 328 48.24 114.99 106.83
C VAL A 328 49.32 115.79 107.58
N LEU A 329 50.58 115.64 107.18
CA LEU A 329 51.68 116.44 107.74
C LEU A 329 51.53 117.95 107.46
N ASN A 330 51.18 118.32 106.22
CA ASN A 330 50.99 119.72 105.82
C ASN A 330 49.79 120.38 106.51
N GLU A 331 48.68 119.66 106.69
CA GLU A 331 47.49 120.18 107.37
C GLU A 331 47.76 120.48 108.86
N ARG A 332 48.59 119.66 109.53
CA ARG A 332 49.06 119.94 110.90
C ARG A 332 49.92 121.21 110.98
N ILE A 333 50.80 121.45 110.01
CA ILE A 333 51.62 122.67 109.93
C ILE A 333 50.75 123.92 109.68
N ALA A 334 49.71 123.79 108.85
CA ALA A 334 48.74 124.86 108.59
C ALA A 334 47.90 125.22 109.84
N ALA A 335 47.53 124.24 110.66
CA ALA A 335 46.82 124.46 111.92
C ALA A 335 47.64 125.29 112.93
N CYS A 336 48.89 124.91 113.19
CA CYS A 336 49.82 125.69 114.03
C CYS A 336 49.98 127.14 113.55
N SER A 337 50.04 127.33 112.23
CA SER A 337 50.20 128.66 111.61
C SER A 337 48.97 129.58 111.80
N LYS A 338 47.76 129.01 111.92
CA LYS A 338 46.53 129.80 112.20
C LYS A 338 46.51 130.30 113.64
N ILE A 339 46.85 129.44 114.61
CA ILE A 339 46.87 129.79 116.05
C ILE A 339 47.85 130.95 116.32
N GLN A 340 49.06 130.90 115.71
CA GLN A 340 50.07 131.96 115.87
C GLN A 340 49.66 133.33 115.30
N ARG A 341 48.71 133.38 114.34
CA ARG A 341 48.21 134.65 113.78
C ARG A 341 47.15 135.28 114.68
N TRP A 342 46.22 134.49 115.21
CA TRP A 342 45.11 134.98 116.02
C TRP A 342 45.60 135.69 117.31
N TRP A 343 46.52 135.07 118.06
CA TRP A 343 47.07 135.65 119.29
C TRP A 343 47.78 137.00 119.08
N ARG A 344 48.36 137.23 117.89
CA ARG A 344 49.03 138.49 117.56
C ARG A 344 48.07 139.63 117.19
N GLY A 345 46.79 139.33 116.92
CA GLY A 345 45.78 140.33 116.59
C GLY A 345 45.22 141.07 117.81
N CYS A 346 44.86 140.35 118.89
CA CYS A 346 44.09 140.90 120.01
C CYS A 346 44.80 141.97 120.86
N ILE A 347 46.10 142.22 120.64
CA ILE A 347 46.91 143.17 121.42
C ILE A 347 47.05 144.54 120.73
N SER A 348 46.80 144.64 119.42
CA SER A 348 47.24 145.80 118.62
C SER A 348 46.34 147.05 118.66
N LEU A 349 45.10 146.95 119.18
CA LEU A 349 44.11 148.04 119.05
C LEU A 349 43.99 149.00 120.26
N ARG A 350 44.83 148.87 121.31
CA ARG A 350 44.62 149.56 122.61
C ARG A 350 45.65 150.62 123.02
N LYS A 351 46.44 151.20 122.10
CA LYS A 351 47.16 152.48 122.34
C LYS A 351 47.74 153.10 121.07
N ALA A 352 47.46 154.38 120.87
CA ALA A 352 48.08 155.24 119.85
C ALA A 352 48.62 156.53 120.49
N THR A 353 49.59 156.39 121.39
CA THR A 353 50.37 157.51 121.97
C THR A 353 51.82 157.09 122.22
N ALA A 354 52.72 158.08 122.27
CA ALA A 354 54.18 158.01 122.47
C ALA A 354 55.08 157.65 121.26
N LYS A 355 56.23 158.33 121.22
CA LYS A 355 57.40 158.18 120.33
C LYS A 355 58.52 157.41 121.13
N PRO A 356 59.79 157.30 120.66
CA PRO A 356 60.26 156.57 119.47
C PRO A 356 61.52 155.67 119.74
N ALA A 357 61.99 154.98 118.68
CA ALA A 357 63.41 154.66 118.36
C ALA A 357 64.20 153.54 119.10
N LYS A 358 64.89 152.70 118.28
CA LYS A 358 66.30 152.18 118.35
C LYS A 358 66.76 151.42 119.64
N LYS A 359 67.63 150.38 119.62
CA LYS A 359 68.48 149.74 118.57
C LYS A 359 69.04 148.37 119.03
N ALA A 360 69.38 147.51 118.06
CA ALA A 360 70.56 146.60 117.98
C ALA A 360 70.76 145.34 118.89
N GLY A 361 71.08 144.22 118.23
CA GLY A 361 71.93 143.10 118.73
C GLY A 361 71.35 141.68 118.58
N LYS A 362 72.12 140.59 118.38
CA LYS A 362 73.54 140.41 117.97
C LYS A 362 73.88 138.92 117.67
N LYS A 363 74.28 138.57 116.43
CA LYS A 363 75.02 137.33 116.00
C LYS A 363 74.30 135.96 116.19
N GLU A 364 74.66 134.83 115.57
CA GLU A 364 75.59 134.49 114.43
C GLU A 364 74.95 133.37 113.54
N LYS A 365 75.54 132.37 112.84
CA LYS A 365 76.90 131.77 112.76
C LYS A 365 77.29 131.21 111.36
N LYS A 366 77.27 129.89 111.14
CA LYS A 366 77.71 129.09 109.94
C LYS A 366 76.96 127.72 109.97
N GLY A 367 76.80 126.89 108.92
CA GLY A 367 77.04 127.05 107.47
C GLY A 367 77.76 125.85 106.78
N GLY A 368 77.28 125.42 105.59
CA GLY A 368 78.12 124.84 104.52
C GLY A 368 77.90 123.37 104.04
N LYS A 369 78.27 123.13 102.75
CA LYS A 369 78.55 121.84 102.04
C LYS A 369 77.32 120.92 101.73
N LYS A 370 77.33 120.07 100.67
CA LYS A 370 78.33 119.76 99.60
C LYS A 370 77.65 119.21 98.31
N LYS A 371 78.47 119.01 97.25
CA LYS A 371 78.28 118.02 96.16
C LYS A 371 77.82 116.65 96.72
N LYS A 372 77.11 115.80 95.97
CA LYS A 372 77.46 115.28 94.63
C LYS A 372 76.22 114.86 93.85
#